data_AF-A0A9P3J4I3-F1
#
_entry.id   AF-A0A9P3J4I3-F1
#
_cell.length_a   1.000
_cell.length_b   1.000
_cell.length_c   1.000
_cell.angle_alpha   90.00
_cell.angle_beta   90.00
_cell.angle_gamma   90.00
#
_symmetry.space_group_name_H-M   'P 1'
#
loop_
_entity.id
_entity.type
_entity.pdbx_description
1 polymer ?
#
loop_
_entity_poly.entity_id
_entity_poly.type
_entity_poly.pdbx_seq_one_letter_code
_entity_poly.pdbx_strand_id
1 'polypeptide(L)'
;MSGDVSSGIPWDGVLACASGLAFHWLSSRSGKEATSLKAVPRVPRLRELGRMLQGTKGYAPLVVAVTGKVGSDQPITCENSSLRGVIVEQTAEQFFLKHNDAGAWVQDSAFLIRNMKSVPWYIEDGTGRANVVGARSAAGLELTVGTEVFDDSGKSVVRSTVDYLQGIKVLGVKRVEKVLPVGTSLTVVGEAVRDDRGSITLQRPHQGGPFFVSPRSLDALIASLGTFSQWCRWLYLGCTAVGAVLIVGRVVGGVMERRRRAAIRRRVLEAEAAASARDRSGSSARQGQESDDTATSDAAKSATDDDVPAQLPDTCVICLEQKYNSVFVPCGHMCCCVHCAAQLTQCPLCRRRIDQLVRTYRH
;
A
#
# COMPACT_ATOMS: atom_id res chain seq x y z
N MET A 1 -3.85 -1.98 17.87
CA MET A 1 -2.57 -2.03 17.14
C MET A 1 -1.46 -2.24 18.16
N SER A 2 -1.32 -3.48 18.61
CA SER A 2 -0.34 -3.94 19.60
C SER A 2 0.81 -4.58 18.83
N GLY A 3 1.98 -3.93 18.84
CA GLY A 3 3.16 -4.40 18.15
C GLY A 3 3.84 -5.52 18.92
N ASP A 4 3.83 -6.71 18.33
CA ASP A 4 4.71 -7.81 18.71
C ASP A 4 6.17 -7.40 18.46
N VAL A 5 6.95 -7.29 19.54
CA VAL A 5 8.42 -7.32 19.49
C VAL A 5 8.82 -8.78 19.33
N SER A 6 8.54 -9.35 18.15
CA SER A 6 9.22 -10.54 17.68
C SER A 6 10.48 -10.09 16.95
N SER A 7 11.57 -10.84 17.11
CA SER A 7 12.89 -10.66 16.53
C SER A 7 12.91 -10.83 15.00
N GLY A 8 12.06 -10.07 14.31
CA GLY A 8 11.87 -10.06 12.86
C GLY A 8 12.53 -8.87 12.19
N ILE A 9 12.88 -9.06 10.92
CA ILE A 9 13.36 -8.06 9.97
C ILE A 9 12.57 -6.75 10.13
N PRO A 10 13.20 -5.55 10.03
CA PRO A 10 12.51 -4.26 10.17
C PRO A 10 11.60 -3.97 8.98
N TRP A 11 10.46 -4.65 8.91
CA TRP A 11 9.50 -4.58 7.81
C TRP A 11 9.04 -3.14 7.52
N ASP A 12 8.91 -2.29 8.54
CA ASP A 12 8.56 -0.87 8.35
C ASP A 12 9.60 -0.12 7.51
N GLY A 13 10.88 -0.37 7.77
CA GLY A 13 11.99 0.24 7.02
C GLY A 13 12.13 -0.34 5.63
N VAL A 14 11.92 -1.65 5.49
CA VAL A 14 11.91 -2.35 4.18
C VAL A 14 10.77 -1.84 3.31
N LEU A 15 9.57 -1.67 3.86
CA LEU A 15 8.40 -1.16 3.15
C LEU A 15 8.58 0.29 2.72
N ALA A 16 9.18 1.13 3.56
CA ALA A 16 9.52 2.52 3.22
C ALA A 16 10.59 2.60 2.10
N CYS A 17 11.58 1.71 2.09
CA CYS A 17 12.56 1.64 1.00
C CYS A 17 11.93 1.11 -0.29
N ALA A 18 11.04 0.12 -0.21
CA ALA A 18 10.33 -0.43 -1.37
C ALA A 18 9.39 0.60 -2.02
N SER A 19 8.68 1.40 -1.22
CA SER A 19 7.88 2.51 -1.75
C SER A 19 8.77 3.58 -2.40
N GLY A 20 9.96 3.85 -1.85
CA GLY A 20 10.98 4.67 -2.49
C GLY A 20 11.35 4.17 -3.90
N LEU A 21 11.64 2.87 -4.06
CA LEU A 21 11.94 2.29 -5.37
C LEU A 21 10.77 2.42 -6.37
N ALA A 22 9.53 2.27 -5.89
CA ALA A 22 8.34 2.49 -6.70
C ALA A 22 8.22 3.94 -7.18
N PHE A 23 8.46 4.93 -6.29
CA PHE A 23 8.47 6.34 -6.66
C PHE A 23 9.62 6.71 -7.60
N HIS A 24 10.79 6.09 -7.46
CA HIS A 24 11.90 6.27 -8.41
C HIS A 24 11.54 5.74 -9.79
N TRP A 25 10.93 4.55 -9.87
CA TRP A 25 10.45 3.99 -11.13
C TRP A 25 9.42 4.90 -11.80
N LEU A 26 8.42 5.37 -11.05
CA LEU A 26 7.41 6.33 -11.53
C LEU A 26 8.05 7.64 -12.00
N SER A 27 8.94 8.23 -11.20
CA SER A 27 9.65 9.47 -11.54
C SER A 27 10.46 9.33 -12.83
N SER A 28 11.17 8.20 -12.99
CA SER A 28 11.96 7.89 -14.18
C SER A 28 11.08 7.69 -15.41
N ARG A 29 9.93 7.02 -15.27
CA ARG A 29 8.98 6.78 -16.35
C ARG A 29 8.36 8.09 -16.83
N SER A 30 7.84 8.91 -15.92
CA SER A 30 7.26 10.21 -16.26
C SER A 30 8.30 11.17 -16.83
N GLY A 31 9.55 11.12 -16.35
CA GLY A 31 10.65 11.90 -16.92
C GLY A 31 11.01 11.47 -18.36
N LYS A 32 11.03 10.15 -18.64
CA LYS A 32 11.22 9.61 -19.99
C LYS A 32 10.07 9.96 -20.94
N GLU A 33 8.84 9.94 -20.46
CA GLU A 33 7.67 10.36 -21.24
C GLU A 33 7.71 11.86 -21.56
N ALA A 34 8.05 12.71 -20.58
CA ALA A 34 8.17 14.16 -20.79
C ALA A 34 9.29 14.52 -21.77
N THR A 35 10.44 13.84 -21.71
CA THR A 35 11.55 14.03 -22.66
C THR A 35 11.20 13.54 -24.06
N SER A 36 10.49 12.41 -24.17
CA SER A 36 9.98 11.91 -25.44
C SER A 36 9.00 12.91 -26.07
N LEU A 37 8.08 13.47 -25.30
CA LEU A 37 7.14 14.50 -25.77
C LEU A 37 7.83 15.81 -26.19
N LYS A 38 8.92 16.20 -25.50
CA LYS A 38 9.73 17.37 -25.89
C LYS A 38 10.42 17.18 -27.23
N ALA A 39 10.81 15.94 -27.58
CA ALA A 39 11.46 15.62 -28.84
C ALA A 39 10.48 15.57 -30.04
N VAL A 40 9.17 15.52 -29.79
CA VAL A 40 8.17 15.45 -30.86
C VAL A 40 8.10 16.80 -31.61
N PRO A 41 8.22 16.80 -32.95
CA PRO A 41 8.03 18.00 -33.75
C PRO A 41 6.59 18.53 -33.61
N ARG A 42 6.48 19.81 -33.27
CA ARG A 42 5.22 20.55 -33.20
C ARG A 42 4.88 21.05 -34.60
N VAL A 43 3.70 20.68 -35.09
CA VAL A 43 3.22 21.16 -36.38
C VAL A 43 2.12 22.20 -36.17
N PRO A 44 2.40 23.50 -36.40
CA PRO A 44 1.44 24.56 -36.13
C PRO A 44 0.31 24.61 -37.15
N ARG A 45 0.54 24.11 -38.38
CA ARG A 45 -0.47 24.05 -39.45
C ARG A 45 -0.50 22.67 -40.10
N LEU A 46 -1.67 22.05 -40.20
CA LEU A 46 -1.89 20.77 -40.85
C LEU A 46 -1.43 20.75 -42.32
N ARG A 47 -1.49 21.89 -43.02
CA ARG A 47 -0.95 22.00 -44.39
C ARG A 47 0.56 21.74 -44.48
N GLU A 48 1.32 22.03 -43.42
CA GLU A 48 2.76 21.78 -43.36
C GLU A 48 3.04 20.29 -43.09
N LEU A 49 2.21 19.63 -42.29
CA LEU A 49 2.28 18.17 -42.08
C LEU A 49 2.19 17.42 -43.40
N GLY A 50 1.27 17.82 -44.27
CA GLY A 50 1.12 17.23 -45.60
C GLY A 50 2.36 17.38 -46.48
N ARG A 51 3.15 18.47 -46.33
CA ARG A 51 4.41 18.67 -47.06
C ARG A 51 5.55 17.85 -46.47
N MET A 52 5.62 17.75 -45.14
CA MET A 52 6.64 16.94 -44.47
C MET A 52 6.53 15.47 -44.89
N LEU A 53 5.31 14.91 -44.89
CA LEU A 53 5.08 13.53 -45.31
C LEU A 53 5.39 13.26 -46.80
N GLN A 54 5.32 14.29 -47.67
CA GLN A 54 5.68 14.16 -49.09
C GLN A 54 7.20 14.09 -49.31
N GLY A 55 7.99 14.77 -48.48
CA GLY A 55 9.45 14.75 -48.55
C GLY A 55 10.07 13.45 -48.03
N THR A 56 9.34 12.71 -47.18
CA THR A 56 9.86 11.53 -46.45
C THR A 56 9.42 10.21 -47.09
N LYS A 57 9.38 10.11 -48.43
CA LYS A 57 9.14 8.83 -49.13
C LYS A 57 10.23 7.82 -48.78
N GLY A 58 10.04 7.04 -47.72
CA GLY A 58 10.84 5.85 -47.39
C GLY A 58 11.62 5.84 -46.08
N TYR A 59 11.57 6.87 -45.22
CA TYR A 59 12.31 6.86 -43.94
C TYR A 59 11.42 7.22 -42.74
N ALA A 60 11.12 6.18 -41.95
CA ALA A 60 10.61 6.18 -40.58
C ALA A 60 9.22 6.80 -40.29
N PRO A 61 8.43 6.16 -39.40
CA PRO A 61 7.17 6.72 -38.91
C PRO A 61 7.41 8.06 -38.20
N LEU A 62 6.79 9.14 -38.71
CA LEU A 62 6.95 10.48 -38.15
C LEU A 62 5.92 10.69 -37.03
N VAL A 63 6.37 10.64 -35.78
CA VAL A 63 5.55 11.04 -34.63
C VAL A 63 5.49 12.57 -34.58
N VAL A 64 4.29 13.13 -34.59
CA VAL A 64 4.04 14.58 -34.60
C VAL A 64 3.04 14.97 -33.53
N ALA A 65 3.11 16.24 -33.11
CA ALA A 65 2.09 16.86 -32.27
C ALA A 65 1.32 17.89 -33.10
N VAL A 66 0.00 17.74 -33.15
CA VAL A 66 -0.92 18.58 -33.91
C VAL A 66 -2.04 19.06 -33.00
N THR A 67 -2.44 20.32 -33.15
CA THR A 67 -3.61 20.87 -32.47
C THR A 67 -4.67 21.22 -33.51
N GLY A 68 -5.92 20.90 -33.21
CA GLY A 68 -7.05 21.19 -34.11
C GLY A 68 -8.40 21.02 -33.41
N LYS A 69 -9.46 21.43 -34.09
CA LYS A 69 -10.84 21.23 -33.67
C LYS A 69 -11.33 19.86 -34.13
N VAL A 70 -12.05 19.17 -33.27
CA VAL A 70 -12.68 17.89 -33.59
C VAL A 70 -13.80 18.07 -34.62
N GLY A 71 -13.75 17.32 -35.70
CA GLY A 71 -14.76 17.26 -36.76
C GLY A 71 -15.15 15.82 -37.08
N SER A 72 -16.36 15.62 -37.60
CA SER A 72 -16.82 14.32 -38.12
C SER A 72 -17.92 14.53 -39.14
N ASP A 73 -17.92 13.70 -40.18
CA ASP A 73 -18.96 13.71 -41.22
C ASP A 73 -20.29 13.14 -40.71
N GLN A 74 -20.23 12.25 -39.70
CA GLN A 74 -21.38 11.56 -39.11
C GLN A 74 -21.28 11.53 -37.59
N PRO A 75 -21.44 12.68 -36.90
CA PRO A 75 -21.33 12.73 -35.44
C PRO A 75 -22.52 12.04 -34.77
N ILE A 76 -22.25 11.44 -33.62
CA ILE A 76 -23.26 10.79 -32.78
C ILE A 76 -24.04 11.88 -32.06
N THR A 77 -25.37 11.89 -32.24
CA THR A 77 -26.26 12.72 -31.42
C THR A 77 -26.59 11.96 -30.15
N CYS A 78 -26.29 12.57 -29.01
CA CYS A 78 -26.53 11.98 -27.71
C CYS A 78 -28.01 12.09 -27.33
N GLU A 79 -28.60 11.00 -26.85
CA GLU A 79 -30.04 10.90 -26.58
C GLU A 79 -30.47 11.80 -25.42
N ASN A 80 -29.62 11.93 -24.39
CA ASN A 80 -29.95 12.64 -23.16
C ASN A 80 -29.42 14.08 -23.12
N SER A 81 -28.23 14.33 -23.68
CA SER A 81 -27.58 15.65 -23.61
C SER A 81 -27.83 16.54 -24.83
N SER A 82 -28.44 16.03 -25.90
CA SER A 82 -28.54 16.66 -27.24
C SER A 82 -27.19 17.10 -27.85
N LEU A 83 -26.07 16.76 -27.22
CA LEU A 83 -24.73 17.06 -27.70
C LEU A 83 -24.38 16.19 -28.90
N ARG A 84 -23.66 16.77 -29.87
CA ARG A 84 -23.09 16.05 -31.00
C ARG A 84 -21.63 15.76 -30.73
N GLY A 85 -21.26 14.49 -30.71
CA GLY A 85 -19.91 14.06 -30.36
C GLY A 85 -19.38 12.95 -31.24
N VAL A 86 -18.07 12.77 -31.20
CA VAL A 86 -17.36 11.76 -31.99
C VAL A 86 -17.09 10.48 -31.21
N ILE A 87 -17.00 10.62 -29.88
CA ILE A 87 -16.84 9.53 -28.92
C ILE A 87 -17.88 9.75 -27.84
N VAL A 88 -18.66 8.70 -27.53
CA VAL A 88 -19.65 8.71 -26.46
C VAL A 88 -19.38 7.51 -25.55
N GLU A 89 -19.20 7.78 -24.27
CA GLU A 89 -19.08 6.79 -23.21
C GLU A 89 -20.32 6.85 -22.32
N GLN A 90 -21.05 5.75 -22.25
CA GLN A 90 -22.23 5.60 -21.41
C GLN A 90 -21.90 4.61 -20.28
N THR A 91 -21.96 5.10 -19.05
CA THR A 91 -21.73 4.29 -17.85
C THR A 91 -22.99 4.22 -17.00
N ALA A 92 -23.36 3.02 -16.57
CA ALA A 92 -24.40 2.77 -15.59
C ALA A 92 -23.78 2.18 -14.34
N GLU A 93 -23.92 2.86 -13.21
CA GLU A 93 -23.40 2.46 -11.91
C GLU A 93 -24.59 2.29 -10.94
N GLN A 94 -24.78 1.09 -10.42
CA GLN A 94 -25.83 0.80 -9.46
C GLN A 94 -25.33 1.08 -8.05
N PHE A 95 -26.11 1.83 -7.30
CA PHE A 95 -25.87 2.12 -5.89
C PHE A 95 -26.76 1.21 -5.04
N PHE A 96 -26.17 0.60 -4.02
CA PHE A 96 -26.89 -0.31 -3.12
C PHE A 96 -26.33 -0.22 -1.70
N LEU A 97 -27.13 -0.63 -0.73
CA LEU A 97 -26.68 -0.84 0.65
C LEU A 97 -26.42 -2.33 0.85
N LYS A 98 -25.31 -2.65 1.52
CA LYS A 98 -24.98 -4.00 2.00
C LYS A 98 -24.63 -3.94 3.48
N HIS A 99 -24.78 -5.06 4.20
CA HIS A 99 -24.26 -5.14 5.56
C HIS A 99 -22.72 -5.27 5.55
N ASN A 100 -22.05 -4.57 6.45
CA ASN A 100 -20.66 -4.88 6.79
C ASN A 100 -20.58 -6.02 7.82
N ASP A 101 -19.37 -6.48 8.13
CA ASP A 101 -19.14 -7.57 9.10
C ASP A 101 -19.69 -7.28 10.51
N ALA A 102 -19.94 -6.00 10.82
CA ALA A 102 -20.55 -5.54 12.07
C ALA A 102 -22.08 -5.43 12.01
N GLY A 103 -22.71 -5.83 10.90
CA GLY A 103 -24.16 -5.77 10.71
C GLY A 103 -24.72 -4.38 10.41
N ALA A 104 -23.89 -3.36 10.22
CA ALA A 104 -24.34 -2.02 9.82
C ALA A 104 -24.51 -1.91 8.30
N TRP A 105 -25.53 -1.16 7.87
CA TRP A 105 -25.74 -0.85 6.45
C TRP A 105 -24.67 0.12 5.96
N VAL A 106 -23.96 -0.27 4.90
CA VAL A 106 -22.94 0.52 4.22
C VAL A 106 -23.34 0.67 2.76
N GLN A 107 -23.25 1.90 2.24
CA GLN A 107 -23.46 2.18 0.83
C GLN A 107 -22.26 1.72 0.01
N ASP A 108 -22.55 1.02 -1.07
CA ASP A 108 -21.58 0.53 -2.04
C ASP A 108 -22.14 0.74 -3.46
N SER A 109 -21.27 0.60 -4.46
CA SER A 109 -21.67 0.73 -5.86
C SER A 109 -21.02 -0.33 -6.76
N ALA A 110 -21.71 -0.68 -7.84
CA ALA A 110 -21.20 -1.59 -8.85
C ALA A 110 -21.47 -1.05 -10.24
N PHE A 111 -20.45 -1.05 -11.09
CA PHE A 111 -20.62 -0.74 -12.52
C PHE A 111 -21.37 -1.87 -13.21
N LEU A 112 -22.57 -1.57 -13.72
CA LEU A 112 -23.38 -2.51 -14.48
C LEU A 112 -22.97 -2.59 -15.94
N ILE A 113 -22.80 -1.41 -16.57
CA ILE A 113 -22.55 -1.30 -18.00
C ILE A 113 -21.58 -0.15 -18.24
N ARG A 114 -20.58 -0.38 -19.09
CA ARG A 114 -19.72 0.65 -19.68
C ARG A 114 -19.66 0.43 -21.18
N ASN A 115 -20.39 1.24 -21.93
CA ASN A 115 -20.43 1.17 -23.39
C ASN A 115 -19.70 2.38 -23.98
N MET A 116 -18.85 2.17 -24.98
CA MET A 116 -18.12 3.23 -25.67
C MET A 116 -18.34 3.11 -27.17
N LYS A 117 -19.01 4.11 -27.74
CA LYS A 117 -19.27 4.24 -29.17
C LYS A 117 -18.36 5.31 -29.75
N SER A 118 -17.83 5.08 -30.94
CA SER A 118 -17.00 6.04 -31.66
C SER A 118 -17.29 5.97 -33.15
N VAL A 119 -17.38 7.13 -33.79
CA VAL A 119 -17.50 7.27 -35.26
C VAL A 119 -16.16 7.72 -35.84
N PRO A 120 -15.92 7.57 -37.16
CA PRO A 120 -14.77 8.20 -37.80
C PRO A 120 -14.77 9.72 -37.58
N TRP A 121 -13.63 10.26 -37.16
CA TRP A 121 -13.47 11.69 -36.88
C TRP A 121 -12.06 12.17 -37.21
N TYR A 122 -11.94 13.47 -37.36
CA TYR A 122 -10.72 14.15 -37.75
C TYR A 122 -10.50 15.40 -36.91
N ILE A 123 -9.27 15.90 -36.93
CA ILE A 123 -8.95 17.25 -36.44
C ILE A 123 -8.72 18.17 -37.62
N GLU A 124 -9.21 19.40 -37.51
CA GLU A 124 -9.05 20.44 -38.51
C GLU A 124 -8.58 21.76 -37.86
N ASP A 125 -7.79 22.52 -38.62
CA ASP A 125 -7.26 23.83 -38.21
C ASP A 125 -7.61 24.95 -39.21
N GLY A 126 -8.49 24.64 -40.17
CA GLY A 126 -8.83 25.51 -41.30
C GLY A 126 -7.85 25.46 -42.47
N THR A 127 -6.66 24.87 -42.30
CA THR A 127 -5.64 24.70 -43.36
C THR A 127 -5.59 23.28 -43.94
N GLY A 128 -6.06 22.30 -43.17
CA GLY A 128 -6.17 20.90 -43.58
C GLY A 128 -6.98 20.08 -42.57
N ARG A 129 -7.07 18.77 -42.83
CA ARG A 129 -7.69 17.79 -41.94
C ARG A 129 -6.78 16.58 -41.74
N ALA A 130 -6.77 16.01 -40.53
CA ALA A 130 -6.11 14.76 -40.23
C ALA A 130 -7.06 13.83 -39.45
N ASN A 131 -7.28 12.63 -39.97
CA ASN A 131 -8.13 11.62 -39.32
C ASN A 131 -7.43 11.06 -38.08
N VAL A 132 -8.16 10.80 -37.01
CA VAL A 132 -7.57 10.24 -35.79
C VAL A 132 -8.09 8.82 -35.57
N VAL A 133 -7.16 7.86 -35.48
CA VAL A 133 -7.47 6.43 -35.30
C VAL A 133 -6.92 5.95 -33.97
N GLY A 134 -7.70 5.10 -33.29
CA GLY A 134 -7.26 4.47 -32.04
C GLY A 134 -7.32 5.37 -30.79
N ALA A 135 -7.95 6.54 -30.87
CA ALA A 135 -8.04 7.51 -29.78
C ALA A 135 -8.55 6.95 -28.45
N ARG A 136 -9.39 5.91 -28.48
CA ARG A 136 -9.87 5.19 -27.27
C ARG A 136 -8.74 4.69 -26.37
N SER A 137 -7.60 4.39 -26.99
CA SER A 137 -6.41 3.85 -26.33
C SER A 137 -5.34 4.92 -26.09
N ALA A 138 -5.62 6.18 -26.44
CA ALA A 138 -4.71 7.29 -26.20
C ALA A 138 -4.67 7.67 -24.73
N ALA A 139 -3.48 8.05 -24.26
CA ALA A 139 -3.35 8.64 -22.93
C ALA A 139 -3.90 10.08 -22.94
N GLY A 140 -4.54 10.49 -21.84
CA GLY A 140 -5.04 11.86 -21.65
C GLY A 140 -6.37 12.18 -22.33
N LEU A 141 -7.07 11.18 -22.88
CA LEU A 141 -8.41 11.36 -23.44
C LEU A 141 -9.39 11.68 -22.31
N GLU A 142 -9.76 12.95 -22.21
CA GLU A 142 -10.78 13.45 -21.28
C GLU A 142 -12.08 13.68 -22.06
N LEU A 143 -13.16 13.02 -21.64
CA LEU A 143 -14.50 13.22 -22.20
C LEU A 143 -15.28 14.19 -21.31
N THR A 144 -16.01 15.13 -21.91
CA THR A 144 -16.88 16.06 -21.20
C THR A 144 -18.11 15.34 -20.71
N VAL A 145 -18.53 15.57 -19.46
CA VAL A 145 -19.79 15.01 -18.95
C VAL A 145 -20.95 15.72 -19.64
N GLY A 146 -21.71 14.98 -20.45
CA GLY A 146 -22.88 15.49 -21.17
C GLY A 146 -24.14 15.47 -20.32
N THR A 147 -24.43 14.37 -19.64
CA THR A 147 -25.55 14.26 -18.70
C THR A 147 -25.24 13.26 -17.60
N GLU A 148 -25.66 13.57 -16.37
CA GLU A 148 -25.73 12.63 -15.26
C GLU A 148 -27.18 12.52 -14.81
N VAL A 149 -27.78 11.34 -14.94
CA VAL A 149 -29.13 11.04 -14.45
C VAL A 149 -29.03 9.98 -13.37
N PHE A 150 -29.56 10.27 -12.19
CA PHE A 150 -29.77 9.25 -11.17
C PHE A 150 -31.21 8.74 -11.25
N ASP A 151 -31.37 7.45 -11.50
CA ASP A 151 -32.66 6.80 -11.57
C ASP A 151 -32.94 6.07 -10.25
N ASP A 152 -33.76 6.69 -9.40
CA ASP A 152 -34.23 6.13 -8.13
C ASP A 152 -35.17 4.93 -8.34
N SER A 153 -35.64 4.69 -9.57
CA SER A 153 -36.54 3.60 -9.88
C SER A 153 -35.76 2.27 -9.96
N GLY A 154 -35.56 1.64 -8.81
CA GLY A 154 -35.19 0.22 -8.69
C GLY A 154 -36.22 -0.76 -9.28
N LYS A 155 -36.91 -0.40 -10.38
CA LYS A 155 -37.99 -1.15 -11.05
C LYS A 155 -37.73 -1.40 -12.53
N SER A 156 -36.67 -0.84 -13.10
CA SER A 156 -36.40 -0.95 -14.54
C SER A 156 -35.23 -1.91 -14.79
N VAL A 157 -35.60 -3.16 -15.15
CA VAL A 157 -34.87 -4.16 -15.96
C VAL A 157 -34.45 -5.48 -15.31
N VAL A 158 -34.22 -5.64 -13.99
CA VAL A 158 -33.98 -7.00 -13.43
C VAL A 158 -34.64 -7.22 -12.05
N ARG A 159 -35.71 -8.02 -12.06
CA ARG A 159 -36.27 -8.83 -10.95
C ARG A 159 -36.46 -8.16 -9.58
N SER A 160 -37.62 -7.52 -9.44
CA SER A 160 -38.22 -6.98 -8.20
C SER A 160 -38.52 -8.00 -7.08
N THR A 161 -37.91 -9.20 -7.06
CA THR A 161 -38.18 -10.25 -6.05
C THR A 161 -36.95 -11.01 -5.54
N VAL A 162 -35.72 -10.64 -5.95
CA VAL A 162 -34.49 -11.37 -5.53
C VAL A 162 -33.63 -10.60 -4.50
N ASP A 163 -33.84 -9.29 -4.33
CA ASP A 163 -32.96 -8.46 -3.49
C ASP A 163 -33.12 -8.70 -1.97
N TYR A 164 -34.32 -9.02 -1.50
CA TYR A 164 -34.54 -9.31 -0.07
C TYR A 164 -33.86 -10.60 0.41
N LEU A 165 -33.59 -11.54 -0.50
CA LEU A 165 -32.96 -12.82 -0.17
C LEU A 165 -31.42 -12.72 -0.08
N GLN A 166 -30.82 -11.63 -0.58
CA GLN A 166 -29.36 -11.45 -0.65
C GLN A 166 -28.80 -10.39 0.31
N GLY A 167 -29.63 -9.77 1.15
CA GLY A 167 -29.15 -8.77 2.13
C GLY A 167 -28.63 -7.47 1.49
N ILE A 168 -29.05 -7.20 0.25
CA ILE A 168 -28.66 -6.01 -0.52
C ILE A 168 -29.91 -5.18 -0.78
N LYS A 169 -29.86 -3.88 -0.47
CA LYS A 169 -30.94 -2.92 -0.77
C LYS A 169 -30.51 -1.98 -1.88
N VAL A 170 -31.08 -2.13 -3.07
CA VAL A 170 -30.77 -1.25 -4.21
C VAL A 170 -31.34 0.16 -3.97
N LEU A 171 -30.51 1.18 -4.16
CA LEU A 171 -30.87 2.59 -4.02
C LEU A 171 -31.27 3.22 -5.35
N GLY A 172 -30.60 2.85 -6.44
CA GLY A 172 -30.84 3.40 -7.77
C GLY A 172 -29.68 3.16 -8.72
N VAL A 173 -29.80 3.67 -9.95
CA VAL A 173 -28.76 3.56 -10.98
C VAL A 173 -28.35 4.95 -11.45
N LYS A 174 -27.08 5.31 -11.26
CA LYS A 174 -26.47 6.50 -11.84
C LYS A 174 -26.06 6.21 -13.28
N ARG A 175 -26.71 6.86 -14.24
CA ARG A 175 -26.35 6.84 -15.66
C ARG A 175 -25.58 8.11 -15.98
N VAL A 176 -24.34 7.97 -16.39
CA VAL A 176 -23.48 9.08 -16.83
C VAL A 176 -23.16 8.89 -18.30
N GLU A 177 -23.42 9.93 -19.08
CA GLU A 177 -23.05 10.03 -20.48
C GLU A 177 -21.91 11.04 -20.60
N LYS A 178 -20.74 10.60 -21.07
CA LYS A 178 -19.60 11.44 -21.38
C LYS A 178 -19.37 11.47 -22.88
N VAL A 179 -19.05 12.64 -23.42
CA VAL A 179 -19.01 12.90 -24.85
C VAL A 179 -17.74 13.66 -25.17
N LEU A 180 -17.12 13.39 -26.33
CA LEU A 180 -16.15 14.29 -26.96
C LEU A 180 -16.90 15.11 -28.01
N PRO A 181 -17.26 16.37 -27.72
CA PRO A 181 -18.07 17.20 -28.62
C PRO A 181 -17.32 17.54 -29.91
N VAL A 182 -18.09 17.72 -30.98
CA VAL A 182 -17.57 18.34 -32.21
C VAL A 182 -17.23 19.80 -31.92
N GLY A 183 -16.13 20.30 -32.49
CA GLY A 183 -15.64 21.67 -32.29
C GLY A 183 -14.70 21.84 -31.09
N THR A 184 -14.54 20.83 -30.24
CA THR A 184 -13.58 20.85 -29.13
C THR A 184 -12.15 20.93 -29.67
N SER A 185 -11.36 21.86 -29.14
CA SER A 185 -9.93 21.95 -29.44
C SER A 185 -9.16 20.84 -28.71
N LEU A 186 -8.44 20.01 -29.46
CA LEU A 186 -7.62 18.93 -28.94
C LEU A 186 -6.19 19.01 -29.47
N THR A 187 -5.26 18.53 -28.66
CA THR A 187 -3.89 18.21 -29.07
C THR A 187 -3.77 16.70 -29.23
N VAL A 188 -3.33 16.27 -30.41
CA VAL A 188 -3.08 14.86 -30.74
C VAL A 188 -1.60 14.68 -30.98
N VAL A 189 -0.99 13.75 -30.25
CA VAL A 189 0.39 13.28 -30.45
C VAL A 189 0.31 11.85 -30.94
N GLY A 190 0.86 11.59 -32.12
CA GLY A 190 0.82 10.25 -32.71
C GLY A 190 1.64 10.16 -33.99
N GLU A 191 1.71 8.94 -34.51
CA GLU A 191 2.34 8.66 -35.79
C GLU A 191 1.46 9.22 -36.92
N ALA A 192 2.02 10.11 -37.73
CA ALA A 192 1.36 10.61 -38.93
C ALA A 192 1.70 9.71 -40.11
N VAL A 193 0.66 9.08 -40.67
CA VAL A 193 0.73 8.27 -41.88
C VAL A 193 -0.10 8.94 -42.96
N ARG A 194 0.34 8.80 -44.21
CA ARG A 194 -0.41 9.25 -45.37
C ARG A 194 -0.88 8.04 -46.15
N ASP A 195 -2.18 7.94 -46.34
CA ASP A 195 -2.79 6.89 -47.15
C ASP A 195 -2.50 7.14 -48.65
N ASP A 196 -2.65 6.10 -49.47
CA ASP A 196 -2.52 6.19 -50.94
C ASP A 196 -3.49 7.22 -51.56
N ARG A 197 -4.61 7.49 -50.87
CA ARG A 197 -5.60 8.51 -51.25
C ARG A 197 -5.17 9.94 -50.88
N GLY A 198 -4.00 10.12 -50.28
CA GLY A 198 -3.46 11.40 -49.85
C GLY A 198 -4.05 11.96 -48.54
N SER A 199 -4.93 11.20 -47.88
CA SER A 199 -5.46 11.54 -46.56
C SER A 199 -4.41 11.34 -45.48
N ILE A 200 -4.37 12.23 -44.49
CA ILE A 200 -3.45 12.14 -43.36
C ILE A 200 -4.18 11.48 -42.20
N THR A 201 -3.57 10.46 -41.60
CA THR A 201 -4.09 9.74 -40.45
C THR A 201 -3.09 9.81 -39.29
N LEU A 202 -3.56 10.19 -38.11
CA LEU A 202 -2.83 10.12 -36.85
C LEU A 202 -3.23 8.83 -36.14
N GLN A 203 -2.26 7.96 -35.92
CA GLN A 203 -2.48 6.66 -35.30
C GLN A 203 -1.47 6.40 -34.17
N ARG A 204 -1.72 5.32 -33.43
CA ARG A 204 -0.78 4.84 -32.41
C ARG A 204 0.54 4.41 -33.09
N PRO A 205 1.71 4.84 -32.57
CA PRO A 205 3.00 4.43 -33.11
C PRO A 205 3.23 2.92 -33.06
N HIS A 206 3.56 2.30 -34.20
CA HIS A 206 3.80 0.85 -34.29
C HIS A 206 5.08 0.42 -33.59
N GLN A 207 6.13 1.25 -33.63
CA GLN A 207 7.44 0.98 -33.02
C GLN A 207 7.49 1.35 -31.52
N GLY A 208 6.32 1.58 -30.91
CA GLY A 208 6.23 2.19 -29.59
C GLY A 208 6.47 3.70 -29.64
N GLY A 209 5.93 4.42 -28.65
CA GLY A 209 6.01 5.87 -28.60
C GLY A 209 4.81 6.50 -27.91
N PRO A 210 4.88 7.81 -27.62
CA PRO A 210 3.79 8.53 -27.00
C PRO A 210 2.59 8.63 -27.95
N PHE A 211 1.43 8.17 -27.50
CA PHE A 211 0.15 8.40 -28.18
C PHE A 211 -0.80 9.09 -27.22
N PHE A 212 -1.03 10.38 -27.45
CA PHE A 212 -1.84 11.23 -26.58
C PHE A 212 -2.94 11.92 -27.38
N VAL A 213 -4.13 12.00 -26.78
CA VAL A 213 -5.25 12.77 -27.29
C VAL A 213 -5.78 13.52 -26.08
N SER A 214 -5.54 14.83 -25.98
CA SER A 214 -5.90 15.58 -24.78
C SER A 214 -6.42 16.97 -25.13
N PRO A 215 -7.38 17.53 -24.37
CA PRO A 215 -7.80 18.92 -24.53
C PRO A 215 -6.72 19.92 -24.07
N ARG A 216 -5.68 19.46 -23.35
CA ARG A 216 -4.58 20.31 -22.89
C ARG A 216 -3.59 20.57 -24.02
N SER A 217 -2.86 21.69 -23.93
CA SER A 217 -1.75 21.97 -24.83
C SER A 217 -0.59 21.01 -24.56
N LEU A 218 0.26 20.77 -25.57
CA LEU A 218 1.45 19.93 -25.43
C LEU A 218 2.38 20.43 -24.31
N ASP A 219 2.54 21.75 -24.19
CA ASP A 219 3.39 22.36 -23.17
C ASP A 219 2.80 22.17 -21.77
N ALA A 220 1.48 22.25 -21.60
CA ALA A 220 0.82 21.94 -20.33
C ALA A 220 0.97 20.46 -19.95
N LEU A 221 0.92 19.55 -20.94
CA LEU A 221 1.16 18.12 -20.72
C LEU A 221 2.61 17.87 -20.26
N ILE A 222 3.59 18.45 -20.96
CA ILE A 222 5.02 18.36 -20.59
C ILE A 222 5.26 18.95 -19.20
N ALA A 223 4.65 20.09 -18.89
CA ALA A 223 4.78 20.73 -17.57
C ALA A 223 4.21 19.83 -16.47
N SER A 224 3.00 19.27 -16.66
CA SER A 224 2.38 18.39 -15.67
C SER A 224 3.20 17.12 -15.38
N LEU A 225 3.75 16.48 -16.43
CA LEU A 225 4.63 15.33 -16.28
C LEU A 225 5.96 15.70 -15.60
N GLY A 226 6.47 16.90 -15.87
CA GLY A 226 7.65 17.44 -15.21
C GLY A 226 7.44 17.66 -13.71
N THR A 227 6.35 18.35 -13.34
CA THR A 227 5.99 18.59 -11.93
C THR A 227 5.75 17.27 -11.19
N PHE A 228 5.04 16.32 -11.82
CA PHE A 228 4.82 15.00 -11.24
C PHE A 228 6.13 14.21 -11.05
N SER A 229 7.02 14.24 -12.04
CA SER A 229 8.34 13.60 -11.95
C SER A 229 9.19 14.18 -10.81
N GLN A 230 9.20 15.51 -10.64
CA GLN A 230 9.87 16.18 -9.53
C GLN A 230 9.26 15.81 -8.18
N TRP A 231 7.94 15.80 -8.07
CA TRP A 231 7.24 15.43 -6.85
C TRP A 231 7.54 13.97 -6.44
N CYS A 232 7.45 13.03 -7.37
CA CYS A 232 7.86 11.64 -7.13
C CYS A 232 9.35 11.52 -6.74
N ARG A 233 10.23 12.38 -7.29
CA ARG A 233 11.65 12.40 -6.91
C ARG A 233 11.84 12.80 -5.45
N TRP A 234 11.10 13.81 -4.97
CA TRP A 234 11.11 14.21 -3.58
C TRP A 234 10.54 13.15 -2.65
N LEU A 235 9.45 12.48 -3.04
CA LEU A 235 8.91 11.35 -2.29
C LEU A 235 9.90 10.18 -2.19
N TYR A 236 10.59 9.85 -3.29
CA TYR A 236 11.66 8.86 -3.28
C TYR A 236 12.75 9.21 -2.26
N LEU A 237 13.27 10.44 -2.31
CA LEU A 237 14.33 10.89 -1.38
C LEU A 237 13.85 10.88 0.06
N GLY A 238 12.59 11.28 0.32
CA GLY A 238 11.99 11.24 1.64
C GLY A 238 11.81 9.81 2.19
N CYS A 239 11.17 8.93 1.43
CA CYS A 239 10.90 7.55 1.84
C CYS A 239 12.20 6.76 2.07
N THR A 240 13.22 6.95 1.23
CA THR A 240 14.54 6.30 1.40
C THR A 240 15.29 6.82 2.63
N ALA A 241 15.26 8.13 2.89
CA ALA A 241 15.86 8.70 4.10
C ALA A 241 15.17 8.20 5.38
N VAL A 242 13.84 8.20 5.41
CA VAL A 242 13.06 7.70 6.56
C VAL A 242 13.30 6.21 6.77
N GLY A 243 13.28 5.41 5.69
CA GLY A 243 13.57 3.98 5.76
C GLY A 243 14.97 3.70 6.31
N ALA A 244 15.98 4.43 5.85
CA ALA A 244 17.35 4.31 6.35
C ALA A 244 17.46 4.66 7.84
N VAL A 245 16.81 5.74 8.28
CA VAL A 245 16.80 6.15 9.71
C VAL A 245 16.16 5.08 10.60
N LEU A 246 15.04 4.48 10.18
CA LEU A 246 14.37 3.43 10.95
C LEU A 246 15.22 2.16 11.06
N ILE A 247 15.90 1.76 9.97
CA ILE A 247 16.79 0.60 9.96
C ILE A 247 18.01 0.85 10.86
N VAL A 248 18.67 1.99 10.70
CA VAL A 248 19.83 2.37 11.52
C VAL A 248 19.43 2.46 12.99
N GLY A 249 18.29 3.07 13.31
CA GLY A 249 17.78 3.18 14.68
C GLY A 249 17.57 1.82 15.33
N ARG A 250 16.95 0.84 14.64
CA ARG A 250 16.77 -0.52 15.18
C ARG A 250 18.08 -1.29 15.31
N VAL A 251 19.00 -1.15 14.35
CA VAL A 251 20.33 -1.79 14.42
C VAL A 251 21.14 -1.23 15.59
N VAL A 252 21.21 0.10 15.71
CA VAL A 252 21.93 0.78 16.81
C VAL A 252 21.29 0.43 18.16
N GLY A 253 19.95 0.46 18.26
CA GLY A 253 19.25 0.05 19.48
C GLY A 253 19.57 -1.40 19.87
N GLY A 254 19.52 -2.32 18.91
CA GLY A 254 19.87 -3.73 19.14
C GLY A 254 21.33 -3.94 19.56
N VAL A 255 22.28 -3.23 18.93
CA VAL A 255 23.70 -3.29 19.28
C VAL A 255 23.95 -2.69 20.67
N MET A 256 23.35 -1.54 20.97
CA MET A 256 23.45 -0.88 22.27
C MET A 256 22.89 -1.75 23.38
N GLU A 257 21.77 -2.43 23.14
CA GLU A 257 21.20 -3.33 24.13
C GLU A 257 22.03 -4.60 24.32
N ARG A 258 22.59 -5.17 23.25
CA ARG A 258 23.57 -6.27 23.35
C ARG A 258 24.80 -5.84 24.16
N ARG A 259 25.34 -4.64 23.91
CA ARG A 259 26.46 -4.08 24.68
C ARG A 259 26.09 -3.89 26.15
N ARG A 260 24.89 -3.38 26.45
CA ARG A 260 24.39 -3.21 27.82
C ARG A 260 24.26 -4.56 28.55
N ARG A 261 23.69 -5.58 27.91
CA ARG A 261 23.59 -6.94 28.47
C ARG A 261 24.97 -7.56 28.70
N ALA A 262 25.91 -7.39 27.78
CA ALA A 262 27.28 -7.87 27.92
C ALA A 262 28.00 -7.19 29.10
N ALA A 263 27.82 -5.88 29.28
CA ALA A 263 28.40 -5.14 30.41
C ALA A 263 27.82 -5.60 31.76
N ILE A 264 26.50 -5.84 31.84
CA ILE A 264 25.86 -6.36 33.07
C ILE A 264 26.35 -7.78 33.37
N ARG A 265 26.40 -8.68 32.37
CA ARG A 265 26.92 -10.05 32.54
C ARG A 265 28.35 -10.08 33.06
N ARG A 266 29.23 -9.21 32.56
CA ARG A 266 30.60 -9.09 33.06
C ARG A 266 30.65 -8.72 34.54
N ARG A 267 29.85 -7.73 34.98
CA ARG A 267 29.77 -7.33 36.39
C ARG A 267 29.24 -8.43 37.30
N VAL A 268 28.28 -9.22 36.84
CA VAL A 268 27.75 -10.36 37.60
C VAL A 268 28.82 -11.44 37.75
N LEU A 269 29.53 -11.81 36.68
CA LEU A 269 30.61 -12.80 36.74
C LEU A 269 31.77 -12.35 37.64
N GLU A 270 32.14 -11.07 37.59
CA GLU A 270 33.14 -10.49 38.50
C GLU A 270 32.68 -10.53 39.97
N ALA A 271 31.40 -10.26 40.24
CA ALA A 271 30.84 -10.34 41.59
C ALA A 271 30.75 -11.77 42.12
N GLU A 272 30.37 -12.74 41.27
CA GLU A 272 30.36 -14.18 41.60
C GLU A 272 31.79 -14.69 41.86
N ALA A 273 32.78 -14.26 41.07
CA ALA A 273 34.19 -14.58 41.30
C ALA A 273 34.72 -13.98 42.62
N ALA A 274 34.33 -12.75 42.95
CA ALA A 274 34.69 -12.11 44.22
C ALA A 274 34.02 -12.78 45.44
N ALA A 275 32.75 -13.21 45.31
CA ALA A 275 32.03 -13.92 46.35
C ALA A 275 32.63 -15.31 46.63
N SER A 276 32.95 -16.07 45.58
CA SER A 276 33.59 -17.39 45.72
C SER A 276 35.00 -17.32 46.30
N ALA A 277 35.76 -16.24 46.04
CA ALA A 277 37.04 -15.99 46.71
C ALA A 277 36.90 -15.74 48.22
N ARG A 278 35.82 -15.07 48.66
CA ARG A 278 35.54 -14.85 50.10
C ARG A 278 35.10 -16.12 50.82
N ASP A 279 34.37 -17.01 50.14
CA ASP A 279 33.93 -18.28 50.71
C ASP A 279 35.10 -19.25 50.92
N ARG A 280 36.04 -19.29 49.97
CA ARG A 280 37.29 -20.07 50.11
C ARG A 280 38.16 -19.61 51.27
N SER A 281 38.31 -18.29 51.48
CA SER A 281 39.08 -17.75 52.61
C SER A 281 38.36 -17.92 53.96
N GLY A 282 37.03 -17.97 53.98
CA GLY A 282 36.25 -18.33 55.17
C GLY A 282 36.37 -19.80 55.58
N SER A 283 36.55 -20.72 54.62
CA SER A 283 36.71 -22.15 54.91
C SER A 283 38.09 -22.53 55.51
N SER A 284 39.13 -21.72 55.25
CA SER A 284 40.49 -21.99 55.76
C SER A 284 40.73 -21.55 57.21
N ALA A 285 39.75 -20.90 57.86
CA ALA A 285 39.84 -20.40 59.24
C ALA A 285 39.08 -21.26 60.27
N ARG A 286 38.56 -22.44 59.89
CA ARG A 286 37.76 -23.33 60.76
C ARG A 286 38.29 -24.76 60.85
N GLN A 287 39.60 -24.95 60.93
CA GLN A 287 40.18 -26.26 61.25
C GLN A 287 40.84 -26.26 62.63
N GLY A 288 40.25 -27.03 63.55
CA GLY A 288 40.59 -27.26 64.96
C GLY A 288 39.37 -26.96 65.86
N GLN A 289 38.65 -27.89 66.51
CA GLN A 289 38.92 -29.26 66.95
C GLN A 289 37.58 -29.97 67.31
N GLU A 290 37.55 -31.32 67.28
CA GLU A 290 36.43 -32.31 67.40
C GLU A 290 35.54 -32.21 68.67
N SER A 291 34.34 -32.83 68.84
CA SER A 291 33.88 -34.22 68.57
C SER A 291 32.36 -34.44 68.82
N ASP A 292 31.79 -35.50 68.20
CA ASP A 292 30.54 -36.27 68.47
C ASP A 292 29.17 -35.53 68.43
N ASP A 293 28.09 -36.04 67.82
CA ASP A 293 27.64 -37.43 67.70
C ASP A 293 26.50 -37.58 66.64
N THR A 294 26.36 -38.80 66.14
CA THR A 294 25.16 -39.44 65.52
C THR A 294 24.87 -39.29 64.01
N ALA A 295 24.83 -40.47 63.39
CA ALA A 295 24.63 -40.84 62.01
C ALA A 295 23.18 -40.81 61.50
N THR A 296 23.04 -40.69 60.17
CA THR A 296 22.27 -41.56 59.21
C THR A 296 22.31 -40.85 57.84
N SER A 297 23.09 -41.32 56.85
CA SER A 297 22.69 -42.20 55.72
C SER A 297 21.47 -41.65 54.95
N ASP A 298 21.47 -41.32 53.65
CA ASP A 298 22.11 -41.86 52.44
C ASP A 298 22.17 -40.73 51.36
N ALA A 299 23.24 -40.50 50.57
CA ALA A 299 23.70 -41.25 49.39
C ALA A 299 22.57 -41.57 48.38
N ALA A 300 22.58 -41.29 47.08
CA ALA A 300 23.59 -40.78 46.15
C ALA A 300 22.94 -40.55 44.76
N LYS A 301 23.71 -39.91 43.85
CA LYS A 301 23.70 -40.07 42.37
C LYS A 301 22.51 -39.43 41.61
N SER A 302 22.64 -38.91 40.39
CA SER A 302 23.70 -38.86 39.38
C SER A 302 23.38 -37.71 38.41
N ALA A 303 24.40 -37.22 37.71
CA ALA A 303 24.24 -36.48 36.47
C ALA A 303 23.62 -37.37 35.37
N THR A 304 22.77 -36.77 34.53
CA THR A 304 22.58 -37.08 33.10
C THR A 304 22.01 -35.84 32.39
N ASP A 305 22.64 -35.47 31.27
CA ASP A 305 22.06 -34.70 30.18
C ASP A 305 20.74 -35.34 29.71
N ASP A 306 19.73 -34.52 29.39
CA ASP A 306 18.94 -34.54 28.14
C ASP A 306 17.64 -33.72 28.28
N ASP A 307 17.30 -33.05 27.17
CA ASP A 307 16.15 -32.21 26.86
C ASP A 307 14.80 -32.53 27.55
N VAL A 308 14.07 -31.50 28.05
CA VAL A 308 12.59 -31.34 28.16
C VAL A 308 12.25 -30.00 28.87
N PRO A 309 11.16 -29.27 28.52
CA PRO A 309 11.13 -27.81 28.43
C PRO A 309 10.92 -27.08 29.76
N ALA A 310 11.58 -25.92 29.88
CA ALA A 310 11.47 -24.88 30.91
C ALA A 310 10.27 -25.00 31.87
N GLN A 311 10.43 -25.78 32.94
CA GLN A 311 9.59 -25.63 34.13
C GLN A 311 9.90 -24.25 34.71
N LEU A 312 8.89 -23.37 34.75
CA LEU A 312 9.03 -22.07 35.43
C LEU A 312 9.50 -22.34 36.88
N PRO A 313 10.50 -21.59 37.38
CA PRO A 313 11.05 -21.83 38.70
C PRO A 313 9.96 -21.74 39.76
N ASP A 314 10.05 -22.59 40.80
CA ASP A 314 9.11 -22.66 41.93
C ASP A 314 9.10 -21.40 42.84
N THR A 315 9.59 -20.27 42.32
CA THR A 315 9.91 -19.04 43.04
C THR A 315 8.93 -17.93 42.65
N CYS A 316 8.58 -17.09 43.62
CA CYS A 316 7.71 -15.93 43.42
C CYS A 316 8.29 -14.98 42.35
N VAL A 317 7.51 -14.65 41.32
CA VAL A 317 7.94 -13.80 40.20
C VAL A 317 8.14 -12.32 40.58
N ILE A 318 7.77 -11.93 41.82
CA ILE A 318 7.87 -10.56 42.30
C ILE A 318 9.13 -10.38 43.17
N CYS A 319 9.24 -11.13 44.27
CA CYS A 319 10.41 -11.01 45.14
C CYS A 319 11.60 -11.85 44.68
N LEU A 320 11.39 -12.90 43.88
CA LEU A 320 12.43 -13.85 43.46
C LEU A 320 13.18 -14.52 44.62
N GLU A 321 12.66 -14.42 45.85
CA GLU A 321 13.30 -14.94 47.08
C GLU A 321 12.54 -16.14 47.67
N GLN A 322 11.21 -16.06 47.73
CA GLN A 322 10.37 -17.09 48.37
C GLN A 322 9.67 -17.96 47.32
N LYS A 323 9.39 -19.23 47.67
CA LYS A 323 8.57 -20.10 46.82
C LYS A 323 7.15 -19.55 46.65
N TYR A 324 6.56 -19.72 45.47
CA TYR A 324 5.15 -19.36 45.30
C TYR A 324 4.28 -20.28 46.17
N ASN A 325 3.31 -19.70 46.87
CA ASN A 325 2.42 -20.43 47.77
C ASN A 325 1.02 -19.81 47.83
N SER A 326 0.62 -19.13 46.76
CA SER A 326 -0.69 -18.50 46.65
C SER A 326 -1.28 -18.66 45.24
N VAL A 327 -2.61 -18.73 45.18
CA VAL A 327 -3.43 -18.85 43.96
C VAL A 327 -4.34 -17.64 43.85
N PHE A 328 -4.43 -17.05 42.64
CA PHE A 328 -5.34 -15.95 42.34
C PHE A 328 -6.68 -16.45 41.79
N VAL A 329 -7.80 -16.17 42.48
CA VAL A 329 -9.15 -16.51 42.01
C VAL A 329 -9.77 -15.28 41.31
N PRO A 330 -10.44 -15.44 40.14
CA PRO A 330 -10.82 -16.70 39.48
C PRO A 330 -9.82 -17.21 38.41
N CYS A 331 -8.64 -16.61 38.26
CA CYS A 331 -7.75 -16.95 37.14
C CYS A 331 -6.91 -18.23 37.33
N GLY A 332 -6.75 -18.73 38.56
CA GLY A 332 -6.02 -19.96 38.88
C GLY A 332 -4.49 -19.86 38.85
N HIS A 333 -3.91 -18.72 38.50
CA HIS A 333 -2.45 -18.60 38.39
C HIS A 333 -1.73 -18.63 39.74
N MET A 334 -0.66 -19.42 39.82
CA MET A 334 0.23 -19.57 40.96
C MET A 334 1.63 -19.07 40.62
N CYS A 335 1.89 -17.79 40.86
CA CYS A 335 3.19 -17.19 40.53
C CYS A 335 3.80 -16.33 41.64
N CYS A 336 3.11 -16.15 42.77
CA CYS A 336 3.56 -15.28 43.85
C CYS A 336 3.53 -15.98 45.22
N CYS A 337 4.40 -15.55 46.14
CA CYS A 337 4.24 -15.84 47.56
C CYS A 337 3.10 -14.98 48.15
N VAL A 338 2.51 -15.41 49.27
CA VAL A 338 1.38 -14.72 49.92
C VAL A 338 1.71 -13.26 50.26
N HIS A 339 2.95 -12.94 50.64
CA HIS A 339 3.34 -11.58 51.00
C HIS A 339 3.29 -10.62 49.80
N CYS A 340 3.84 -11.04 48.65
CA CYS A 340 3.77 -10.25 47.42
C CYS A 340 2.36 -10.22 46.84
N ALA A 341 1.62 -11.33 46.92
CA ALA A 341 0.29 -11.44 46.36
C ALA A 341 -0.74 -10.54 47.06
N ALA A 342 -0.58 -10.29 48.36
CA ALA A 342 -1.45 -9.42 49.14
C ALA A 342 -1.40 -7.94 48.71
N GLN A 343 -0.35 -7.51 48.01
CA GLN A 343 -0.17 -6.13 47.54
C GLN A 343 -0.72 -5.91 46.12
N LEU A 344 -1.31 -6.94 45.50
CA LEU A 344 -1.77 -6.91 44.12
C LEU A 344 -3.30 -6.85 44.03
N THR A 345 -3.78 -6.05 43.08
CA THR A 345 -5.21 -6.02 42.70
C THR A 345 -5.49 -6.80 41.41
N GLN A 346 -4.45 -7.14 40.64
CA GLN A 346 -4.52 -7.87 39.37
C GLN A 346 -3.43 -8.93 39.28
N CYS A 347 -3.74 -10.05 38.62
CA CYS A 347 -2.81 -11.15 38.38
C CYS A 347 -1.63 -10.68 37.49
N PRO A 348 -0.36 -10.89 37.88
CA PRO A 348 0.80 -10.49 37.06
C PRO A 348 0.90 -11.19 35.70
N LEU A 349 0.32 -12.39 35.57
CA LEU A 349 0.39 -13.17 34.33
C LEU A 349 -0.71 -12.81 33.33
N CYS A 350 -1.97 -12.78 33.77
CA CYS A 350 -3.12 -12.59 32.87
C CYS A 350 -3.85 -11.25 33.07
N ARG A 351 -3.41 -10.41 34.01
CA ARG A 351 -3.98 -9.10 34.35
C ARG A 351 -5.45 -9.12 34.77
N ARG A 352 -6.03 -10.30 35.01
CA ARG A 352 -7.38 -10.46 35.56
C ARG A 352 -7.41 -9.92 36.99
N ARG A 353 -8.48 -9.21 37.35
CA ARG A 353 -8.72 -8.74 38.71
C ARG A 353 -8.73 -9.92 39.69
N ILE A 354 -8.10 -9.74 40.85
CA ILE A 354 -8.04 -10.74 41.90
C ILE A 354 -9.24 -10.50 42.82
N ASP A 355 -10.15 -11.47 42.87
CA ASP A 355 -11.32 -11.40 43.75
C ASP A 355 -11.06 -12.08 45.09
N GLN A 356 -10.26 -13.15 45.08
CA GLN A 356 -9.83 -13.86 46.30
C GLN A 356 -8.40 -14.39 46.14
N LEU A 357 -7.65 -14.32 47.24
CA LEU A 357 -6.30 -14.88 47.38
C LEU A 357 -6.35 -16.11 48.29
N VAL A 358 -5.89 -17.26 47.79
CA VAL A 358 -5.88 -18.52 48.55
C VAL A 358 -4.44 -18.99 48.75
N ARG A 359 -4.05 -19.30 49.99
CA ARG A 359 -2.75 -19.88 50.31
C ARG A 359 -2.76 -21.39 50.05
N THR A 360 -1.74 -21.90 49.37
CA THR A 360 -1.56 -23.33 49.11
C THR A 360 -0.46 -23.90 49.98
N TYR A 361 -0.71 -25.07 50.56
CA TYR A 361 0.29 -25.87 51.27
C TYR A 361 0.66 -27.06 50.39
N ARG A 362 1.95 -27.21 50.08
CA ARG A 362 2.48 -28.40 49.41
C ARG A 362 3.14 -29.27 50.48
N HIS A 363 2.86 -30.57 50.44
CA HIS A 363 3.47 -31.57 51.31
C HIS A 363 4.92 -31.85 50.91
#